data_AF-A0A350C3L0-F1
#
_entry.id   AF-A0A350C3L0-F1
#
_cell.length_a   1.000
_cell.length_b   1.000
_cell.length_c   1.000
_cell.angle_alpha   90.00
_cell.angle_beta   90.00
_cell.angle_gamma   90.00
#
_symmetry.space_group_name_H-M   'P 1'
#
loop_
_entity.id
_entity.type
_entity.pdbx_description
1 polymer ?
#
loop_
_entity_poly.entity_id
_entity_poly.type
_entity_poly.pdbx_seq_one_letter_code
_entity_poly.pdbx_strand_id
1 'polypeptide(L)'
;MKSIFFISELATLFFSLKILKWLKLSPSNILVYWLNPLIIIEGIGNLHFEIIMIGFLSVSIYYWLTARHYRAIVFLAFSVGSKLLSLLILPYLLWQIRWKDSIRVLGLFIAISLLIFSPLLVGLNYDEFLSSIDLYFTKFEFNAGFYYVLRWLGFQVTGYNLIAYIGPLLGLCFIIITLWITIQEKVKNPIAFLYLVMLIYLLLSTTIHPWYLSIPLFCSIFIRSRVAVIWSCLIWLTYINYNGDVYFENLWIVGLEYIFLIVFIFYEMKRTLALLVGEIFEPRPK
;
A
#
# COMPACT_ATOMS: atom_id res chain seq x y z
N MET A 1 -3.91 -9.15 22.85
CA MET A 1 -3.44 -8.87 21.47
C MET A 1 -4.59 -8.49 20.53
N LYS A 2 -5.64 -9.31 20.39
CA LYS A 2 -6.79 -9.02 19.50
C LYS A 2 -7.51 -7.68 19.76
N SER A 3 -7.52 -7.19 21.00
CA SER A 3 -8.14 -5.90 21.35
C SER A 3 -7.50 -4.71 20.63
N ILE A 4 -6.19 -4.72 20.40
CA ILE A 4 -5.49 -3.63 19.70
C ILE A 4 -5.95 -3.57 18.23
N PHE A 5 -6.02 -4.73 17.57
CA PHE A 5 -6.54 -4.84 16.20
C PHE A 5 -7.99 -4.35 16.09
N PHE A 6 -8.82 -4.73 17.06
CA PHE A 6 -10.21 -4.27 17.09
C PHE A 6 -10.33 -2.75 17.29
N ILE A 7 -9.53 -2.16 18.19
CA ILE A 7 -9.48 -0.71 18.38
C ILE A 7 -8.99 -0.01 17.10
N SER A 8 -7.98 -0.56 16.44
CA SER A 8 -7.50 -0.04 15.15
C SER A 8 -8.58 -0.06 14.08
N GLU A 9 -9.38 -1.13 13.99
CA GLU A 9 -10.52 -1.18 13.07
C GLU A 9 -11.63 -0.19 13.42
N LEU A 10 -11.93 0.00 14.71
CA LEU A 10 -12.87 1.04 15.14
C LEU A 10 -12.37 2.44 14.76
N ALA A 11 -11.06 2.68 14.87
CA ALA A 11 -10.44 3.91 14.40
C ALA A 11 -10.57 4.03 12.86
N THR A 12 -10.26 2.96 12.11
CA THR A 12 -10.45 2.90 10.65
C THR A 12 -11.87 3.27 10.26
N LEU A 13 -12.88 2.65 10.87
CA LEU A 13 -14.30 2.96 10.62
C LEU A 13 -14.62 4.43 10.90
N PHE A 14 -14.31 4.88 12.11
CA PHE A 14 -14.69 6.21 12.57
C PHE A 14 -14.09 7.31 11.70
N PHE A 15 -12.79 7.22 11.40
CA PHE A 15 -12.13 8.20 10.55
C PHE A 15 -12.50 8.06 9.08
N SER A 16 -12.75 6.85 8.57
CA SER A 16 -13.22 6.67 7.21
C SER A 16 -14.60 7.27 6.99
N LEU A 17 -15.54 7.11 7.93
CA LEU A 17 -16.86 7.77 7.85
C LEU A 17 -16.72 9.29 7.83
N LYS A 18 -15.78 9.85 8.60
CA LYS A 18 -15.48 11.28 8.56
C LYS A 18 -14.87 11.72 7.23
N ILE A 19 -13.94 10.94 6.66
CA ILE A 19 -13.34 11.21 5.35
C ILE A 19 -14.40 11.11 4.26
N LEU A 20 -15.26 10.09 4.26
CA LEU A 20 -16.38 9.95 3.31
C LEU A 20 -17.31 11.17 3.37
N LYS A 21 -17.67 11.62 4.59
CA LYS A 21 -18.46 12.84 4.78
C LYS A 21 -17.75 14.08 4.24
N TRP A 22 -16.45 14.23 4.49
CA TRP A 22 -15.64 15.35 3.99
C TRP A 22 -15.58 15.36 2.45
N LEU A 23 -15.44 14.18 1.84
CA LEU A 23 -15.43 13.98 0.39
C LEU A 23 -16.82 13.98 -0.26
N LYS A 24 -17.91 14.12 0.52
CA LYS A 24 -19.30 14.01 0.06
C LYS A 24 -19.61 12.68 -0.66
N LEU A 25 -18.98 11.60 -0.22
CA LEU A 25 -19.21 10.24 -0.73
C LEU A 25 -20.21 9.48 0.14
N SER A 26 -20.83 8.45 -0.42
CA SER A 26 -21.78 7.60 0.31
C SER A 26 -21.08 6.91 1.49
N PRO A 27 -21.62 6.97 2.72
CA PRO A 27 -21.12 6.21 3.85
C PRO A 27 -21.07 4.70 3.59
N SER A 28 -21.95 4.18 2.72
CA SER A 28 -22.00 2.75 2.37
C SER A 28 -20.72 2.25 1.70
N ASN A 29 -19.87 3.13 1.16
CA ASN A 29 -18.58 2.73 0.58
C ASN A 29 -17.67 2.04 1.59
N ILE A 30 -17.80 2.34 2.89
CA ILE A 30 -16.99 1.70 3.94
C ILE A 30 -17.15 0.18 3.94
N LEU A 31 -18.33 -0.32 3.54
CA LEU A 31 -18.64 -1.76 3.49
C LEU A 31 -17.72 -2.51 2.52
N VAL A 32 -17.18 -1.84 1.49
CA VAL A 32 -16.24 -2.45 0.53
C VAL A 32 -14.95 -2.88 1.22
N TYR A 33 -14.50 -2.15 2.23
CA TYR A 33 -13.31 -2.50 3.02
C TYR A 33 -13.68 -3.40 4.21
N TRP A 34 -14.69 -3.00 4.99
CA TRP A 34 -15.08 -3.70 6.22
C TRP A 34 -15.65 -5.11 6.02
N LEU A 35 -16.36 -5.35 4.92
CA LEU A 35 -16.91 -6.68 4.61
C LEU A 35 -16.02 -7.48 3.66
N ASN A 36 -14.82 -6.96 3.31
CA ASN A 36 -13.94 -7.67 2.41
C ASN A 36 -13.36 -8.92 3.12
N PRO A 37 -13.46 -10.11 2.52
CA PRO A 37 -12.90 -11.33 3.10
C PRO A 37 -11.42 -11.22 3.45
N LEU A 38 -10.64 -10.48 2.64
CA LEU A 38 -9.21 -10.24 2.89
C LEU A 38 -8.98 -9.51 4.21
N ILE A 39 -9.77 -8.48 4.52
CA ILE A 39 -9.62 -7.71 5.76
C ILE A 39 -10.09 -8.53 6.97
N ILE A 40 -11.16 -9.28 6.83
CA ILE A 40 -11.70 -10.11 7.91
C ILE A 40 -10.74 -11.27 8.24
N ILE A 41 -10.34 -12.03 7.23
CA ILE A 41 -9.56 -13.26 7.41
C ILE A 41 -8.08 -12.92 7.65
N GLU A 42 -7.42 -12.20 6.74
CA GLU A 42 -6.00 -11.89 6.90
C GLU A 42 -5.77 -10.83 7.97
N GLY A 43 -6.56 -9.75 7.93
CA GLY A 43 -6.40 -8.65 8.86
C GLY A 43 -6.69 -9.05 10.30
N ILE A 44 -7.96 -9.35 10.59
CA ILE A 44 -8.41 -9.63 11.97
C ILE A 44 -8.16 -11.09 12.35
N GLY A 45 -8.42 -12.05 11.46
CA GLY A 45 -8.26 -13.48 11.72
C GLY A 45 -6.81 -13.86 11.97
N ASN A 46 -5.93 -13.54 11.01
CA ASN A 46 -4.49 -13.85 11.06
C ASN A 46 -3.64 -12.77 11.75
N LEU A 47 -4.25 -11.67 12.22
CA LEU A 47 -3.57 -10.59 12.94
C LEU A 47 -2.45 -9.91 12.14
N HIS A 48 -2.68 -9.70 10.85
CA HIS A 48 -1.77 -8.94 10.00
C HIS A 48 -1.76 -7.44 10.40
N PHE A 49 -0.57 -6.96 10.78
CA PHE A 49 -0.31 -5.61 11.33
C PHE A 49 -0.73 -4.46 10.40
N GLU A 50 -1.01 -4.77 9.14
CA GLU A 50 -1.62 -3.90 8.16
C GLU A 50 -2.90 -3.22 8.68
N ILE A 51 -3.67 -3.90 9.54
CA ILE A 51 -4.86 -3.33 10.19
C ILE A 51 -4.52 -2.19 11.16
N ILE A 52 -3.46 -2.35 11.96
CA ILE A 52 -3.00 -1.31 12.89
C ILE A 52 -2.46 -0.11 12.10
N MET A 53 -1.66 -0.39 11.07
CA MET A 53 -1.16 0.62 10.14
C MET A 53 -2.31 1.41 9.51
N ILE A 54 -3.34 0.74 8.96
CA ILE A 54 -4.49 1.41 8.34
C ILE A 54 -5.29 2.23 9.37
N GLY A 55 -5.45 1.73 10.60
CA GLY A 55 -6.05 2.50 11.70
C GLY A 55 -5.38 3.86 11.89
N PHE A 56 -4.06 3.90 12.03
CA PHE A 56 -3.30 5.15 12.15
C PHE A 56 -3.30 5.97 10.85
N LEU A 57 -3.17 5.32 9.69
CA LEU A 57 -3.19 5.96 8.38
C LEU A 57 -4.51 6.70 8.13
N SER A 58 -5.66 6.10 8.51
CA SER A 58 -6.97 6.72 8.37
C SER A 58 -7.08 8.02 9.19
N VAL A 59 -6.54 8.02 10.41
CA VAL A 59 -6.48 9.20 11.29
C VAL A 59 -5.60 10.27 10.66
N SER A 60 -4.43 9.86 10.13
CA SER A 60 -3.48 10.74 9.46
C SER A 60 -4.11 11.45 8.25
N ILE A 61 -4.72 10.69 7.35
CA ILE A 61 -5.39 11.21 6.15
C ILE A 61 -6.51 12.19 6.53
N TYR A 62 -7.35 11.84 7.50
CA TYR A 62 -8.41 12.75 7.96
C TYR A 62 -7.86 14.09 8.45
N TYR A 63 -6.81 14.07 9.28
CA TYR A 63 -6.19 15.31 9.77
C TYR A 63 -5.48 16.08 8.66
N TRP A 64 -4.93 15.38 7.67
CA TRP A 64 -4.32 16.02 6.51
C TRP A 64 -5.37 16.77 5.67
N LEU A 65 -6.48 16.11 5.33
CA LEU A 65 -7.59 16.71 4.58
C LEU A 65 -8.25 17.89 5.31
N THR A 66 -8.18 17.92 6.64
CA THR A 66 -8.69 19.02 7.47
C THR A 66 -7.63 20.08 7.80
N ALA A 67 -6.52 20.13 7.06
CA ALA A 67 -5.41 21.08 7.19
C ALA A 67 -4.71 21.10 8.56
N ARG A 68 -4.79 20.00 9.33
CA ARG A 68 -4.12 19.83 10.63
C ARG A 68 -2.83 19.02 10.47
N HIS A 69 -1.88 19.56 9.71
CA HIS A 69 -0.65 18.86 9.26
C HIS A 69 0.17 18.25 10.41
N TYR A 70 0.32 18.95 11.54
CA TYR A 70 1.06 18.41 12.70
C TYR A 70 0.41 17.15 13.30
N ARG A 71 -0.93 17.10 13.39
CA ARG A 71 -1.62 15.90 13.88
C ARG A 71 -1.52 14.79 12.85
N ALA A 72 -1.71 15.12 11.58
CA ALA A 72 -1.61 14.17 10.49
C ALA A 72 -0.25 13.45 10.49
N ILE A 73 0.84 14.20 10.66
CA ILE A 73 2.19 13.62 10.59
C ILE A 73 2.56 12.79 11.82
N VAL A 74 2.05 13.15 13.01
CA VAL A 74 2.17 12.32 14.22
C VAL A 74 1.56 10.94 13.98
N PHE A 75 0.33 10.90 13.47
CA PHE A 75 -0.35 9.63 13.17
C PHE A 75 0.28 8.90 12.00
N LEU A 76 0.86 9.60 11.02
CA LEU A 76 1.63 8.97 9.96
C LEU A 76 2.88 8.27 10.51
N ALA A 77 3.59 8.89 11.45
CA ALA A 77 4.75 8.28 12.10
C ALA A 77 4.37 6.99 12.85
N PHE A 78 3.24 6.95 13.56
CA PHE A 78 2.72 5.72 14.17
C PHE A 78 2.32 4.65 13.14
N SER A 79 1.74 5.06 12.01
CA SER A 79 1.43 4.17 10.90
C SER A 79 2.70 3.53 10.34
N VAL A 80 3.73 4.35 10.05
CA VAL A 80 5.05 3.91 9.56
C VAL A 80 5.76 3.02 10.58
N GLY A 81 5.66 3.37 11.86
CA GLY A 81 6.18 2.57 12.97
C GLY A 81 5.53 1.19 13.10
N SER A 82 4.28 1.04 12.64
CA SER A 82 3.60 -0.25 12.59
C SER A 82 4.05 -1.06 11.37
N LYS A 83 4.10 -0.41 10.20
CA LYS A 83 4.55 -0.97 8.91
C LYS A 83 5.07 0.16 8.02
N LEU A 84 6.24 -0.04 7.42
CA LEU A 84 6.91 1.00 6.61
C LEU A 84 6.11 1.45 5.38
N LEU A 85 5.15 0.66 4.91
CA LEU A 85 4.46 0.88 3.64
C LEU A 85 3.68 2.20 3.57
N SER A 86 3.18 2.72 4.70
CA SER A 86 2.54 4.05 4.72
C SER A 86 3.51 5.21 4.50
N LEU A 87 4.84 4.99 4.55
CA LEU A 87 5.84 6.02 4.28
C LEU A 87 5.75 6.57 2.85
N LEU A 88 5.20 5.77 1.93
CA LEU A 88 5.08 6.11 0.51
C LEU A 88 4.28 7.39 0.25
N ILE A 89 3.37 7.78 1.16
CA ILE A 89 2.60 9.02 1.03
C ILE A 89 3.41 10.26 1.43
N LEU A 90 4.46 10.12 2.25
CA LEU A 90 5.15 11.23 2.89
C LEU A 90 5.74 12.26 1.90
N PRO A 91 6.48 11.87 0.84
CA PRO A 91 7.05 12.83 -0.10
C PRO A 91 5.97 13.72 -0.71
N TYR A 92 4.83 13.13 -1.05
CA TYR A 92 3.68 13.84 -1.58
C TYR A 92 3.10 14.84 -0.57
N LEU A 93 2.87 14.43 0.67
CA LEU A 93 2.33 15.34 1.69
C LEU A 93 3.25 16.56 1.91
N LEU A 94 4.57 16.34 1.97
CA LEU A 94 5.54 17.42 2.16
C LEU A 94 5.62 18.35 0.96
N TRP A 95 5.42 17.82 -0.26
CA TRP A 95 5.40 18.59 -1.49
C TRP A 95 4.14 19.48 -1.63
N GLN A 96 3.02 19.07 -1.03
CA GLN A 96 1.74 19.80 -1.11
C GLN A 96 1.61 21.02 -0.20
N ILE A 97 2.60 21.30 0.67
CA ILE A 97 2.57 22.43 1.61
C ILE A 97 3.75 23.36 1.40
N ARG A 98 3.70 24.55 2.01
CA ARG A 98 4.78 25.54 1.91
C ARG A 98 6.08 24.98 2.47
N TRP A 99 7.20 25.25 1.81
CA TRP A 99 8.51 24.69 2.19
C TRP A 99 8.88 24.83 3.67
N LYS A 100 8.58 25.97 4.30
CA LYS A 100 8.82 26.21 5.73
C LYS A 100 8.02 25.27 6.62
N ASP A 101 6.77 25.01 6.24
CA ASP A 101 5.89 24.09 6.95
C ASP A 101 6.29 22.64 6.66
N SER A 102 6.73 22.32 5.44
CA SER A 102 7.29 21.00 5.08
C SER A 102 8.46 20.64 6.00
N ILE A 103 9.41 21.56 6.22
CA ILE A 103 10.56 21.32 7.11
C ILE A 103 10.11 21.05 8.54
N ARG A 104 9.16 21.83 9.07
CA ARG A 104 8.65 21.64 10.44
C ARG A 104 7.91 20.32 10.60
N VAL A 105 7.05 19.98 9.63
CA VAL A 105 6.30 18.73 9.59
C VAL A 105 7.24 17.54 9.47
N LEU A 106 8.25 17.62 8.59
CA LEU A 106 9.27 16.59 8.44
C LEU A 106 10.12 16.43 9.71
N GLY A 107 10.54 17.53 10.34
CA GLY A 107 11.27 17.48 11.61
C GLY A 107 10.49 16.76 12.71
N LEU A 108 9.18 17.03 12.80
CA LEU A 108 8.29 16.34 13.74
C LEU A 108 8.13 14.85 13.40
N PHE A 109 7.97 14.52 12.10
CA PHE A 109 7.91 13.13 11.64
C PHE A 109 9.15 12.34 12.06
N ILE A 110 10.34 12.91 11.80
CA ILE A 110 11.63 12.30 12.12
C ILE A 110 11.76 12.13 13.63
N ALA A 111 11.46 13.16 14.43
CA ALA A 111 11.55 13.08 15.89
C ALA A 111 10.67 11.95 16.47
N ILE A 112 9.43 11.81 16.01
CA ILE A 112 8.52 10.76 16.47
C ILE A 112 8.97 9.39 15.97
N SER A 113 9.43 9.29 14.73
CA SER A 113 9.95 8.04 14.17
C SER A 113 11.18 7.56 14.95
N LEU A 114 12.13 8.46 15.24
CA LEU A 114 13.30 8.13 16.07
C LEU A 114 12.90 7.68 17.48
N LEU A 115 11.85 8.26 18.07
CA LEU A 115 11.34 7.81 19.36
C LEU A 115 10.76 6.39 19.26
N ILE A 116 9.94 6.11 18.24
CA ILE A 116 9.34 4.79 18.02
C ILE A 116 10.43 3.73 17.78
N PHE A 117 11.44 4.05 16.95
CA PHE A 117 12.54 3.15 16.61
C PHE A 117 13.72 3.23 17.57
N SER A 118 13.62 3.98 18.67
CA SER A 118 14.72 4.13 19.64
C SER A 118 15.22 2.80 20.22
N PRO A 119 14.39 1.76 20.48
CA PRO A 119 14.91 0.48 20.96
C PRO A 119 15.85 -0.20 19.95
N LEU A 120 15.59 -0.03 18.65
CA LEU A 120 16.43 -0.55 17.58
C LEU A 120 17.80 0.17 17.53
N LEU A 121 17.80 1.48 17.77
CA LEU A 121 19.01 2.31 17.75
C LEU A 121 19.93 2.08 18.95
N VAL A 122 19.40 1.62 20.08
CA VAL A 122 20.14 1.38 21.33
C VAL A 122 20.76 -0.03 21.37
N GLY A 123 20.70 -0.79 20.26
CA GLY A 123 21.44 -2.04 20.08
C GLY A 123 20.61 -3.31 20.26
N LEU A 124 19.28 -3.22 20.30
CA LEU A 124 18.42 -4.39 20.19
C LEU A 124 18.11 -4.65 18.72
N ASN A 125 18.97 -5.41 18.05
CA ASN A 125 18.72 -6.04 16.75
C ASN A 125 18.87 -5.18 15.47
N TYR A 126 19.82 -4.24 15.41
CA TYR A 126 20.03 -3.39 14.23
C TYR A 126 20.47 -4.19 12.98
N ASP A 127 21.44 -5.11 13.14
CA ASP A 127 21.98 -5.91 12.04
C ASP A 127 20.94 -6.92 11.52
N GLU A 128 20.15 -7.51 12.41
CA GLU A 128 19.02 -8.38 12.08
C GLU A 128 17.94 -7.62 11.32
N PHE A 129 17.67 -6.37 11.68
CA PHE A 129 16.73 -5.53 10.95
C PHE A 129 17.22 -5.23 9.53
N LEU A 130 18.48 -4.79 9.38
CA LEU A 130 19.04 -4.51 8.05
C LEU A 130 19.10 -5.76 7.16
N SER A 131 19.51 -6.90 7.72
CA SER A 131 19.52 -8.17 6.98
C SER A 131 18.13 -8.62 6.56
N SER A 132 17.09 -8.34 7.36
CA SER A 132 15.70 -8.62 6.96
C SER A 132 15.24 -7.78 5.76
N ILE A 133 15.68 -6.52 5.66
CA ILE A 133 15.40 -5.66 4.51
C ILE A 133 16.14 -6.16 3.28
N ASP A 134 17.42 -6.51 3.41
CA ASP A 134 18.21 -7.06 2.30
C ASP A 134 17.59 -8.36 1.77
N LEU A 135 17.19 -9.27 2.67
CA LEU A 135 16.53 -10.52 2.32
C LEU A 135 15.24 -10.29 1.51
N TYR A 136 14.44 -9.29 1.92
CA TYR A 136 13.20 -8.95 1.23
C TYR A 136 13.42 -8.56 -0.23
N PHE A 137 14.44 -7.74 -0.52
CA PHE A 137 14.69 -7.27 -1.89
C PHE A 137 15.53 -8.21 -2.75
N THR A 138 16.31 -9.11 -2.14
CA THR A 138 17.27 -9.94 -2.87
C THR A 138 16.93 -11.42 -2.91
N LYS A 139 15.96 -11.90 -2.10
CA LYS A 139 15.63 -13.34 -2.00
C LYS A 139 14.15 -13.67 -2.07
N PHE A 140 13.26 -12.77 -1.66
CA PHE A 140 11.84 -13.13 -1.58
C PHE A 140 11.14 -13.02 -2.94
N GLU A 141 10.39 -14.09 -3.24
CA GLU A 141 9.62 -14.28 -4.47
C GLU A 141 8.28 -14.91 -4.10
N PHE A 142 7.20 -14.18 -4.33
CA PHE A 142 5.85 -14.71 -4.12
C PHE A 142 4.83 -13.91 -4.92
N ASN A 143 4.06 -14.59 -5.78
CA ASN A 143 3.00 -14.00 -6.59
C ASN A 143 3.40 -12.69 -7.32
N ALA A 144 4.63 -12.65 -7.84
CA ALA A 144 5.17 -11.45 -8.45
C ALA A 144 4.60 -11.20 -9.85
N GLY A 145 4.37 -9.93 -10.19
CA GLY A 145 3.87 -9.52 -11.49
C GLY A 145 4.99 -9.39 -12.52
N PHE A 146 5.46 -8.16 -12.74
CA PHE A 146 6.50 -7.88 -13.74
C PHE A 146 7.82 -8.61 -13.45
N TYR A 147 8.14 -8.83 -12.17
CA TYR A 147 9.35 -9.53 -11.78
C TYR A 147 9.44 -10.94 -12.37
N TYR A 148 8.36 -11.73 -12.43
CA TYR A 148 8.43 -13.09 -12.98
C TYR A 148 8.70 -13.14 -14.48
N VAL A 149 8.22 -12.15 -15.23
CA VAL A 149 8.55 -12.01 -16.66
C VAL A 149 10.04 -11.70 -16.82
N LEU A 150 10.56 -10.74 -16.04
CA LEU A 150 11.98 -10.36 -16.07
C LEU A 150 12.89 -11.49 -15.59
N ARG A 151 12.48 -12.23 -14.55
CA ARG A 151 13.16 -13.43 -14.06
C ARG A 151 13.28 -14.47 -15.16
N TRP A 152 12.17 -14.77 -15.85
CA TRP A 152 12.17 -15.73 -16.95
C TRP A 152 13.11 -15.31 -18.09
N LEU A 153 13.08 -14.04 -18.51
CA LEU A 153 14.02 -13.49 -19.51
C LEU A 153 15.47 -13.58 -19.03
N GLY A 154 15.74 -13.25 -17.76
CA GLY A 154 17.06 -13.36 -17.14
C GLY A 154 17.60 -14.78 -17.20
N PHE A 155 16.77 -15.78 -16.87
CA PHE A 155 17.13 -17.18 -16.99
C PHE A 155 17.49 -17.60 -18.42
N GLN A 156 16.81 -17.07 -19.45
CA GLN A 156 17.16 -17.38 -20.84
C GLN A 156 18.55 -16.86 -21.23
N VAL A 157 19.02 -15.78 -20.60
CA VAL A 157 20.31 -15.15 -20.91
C VAL A 157 21.45 -15.71 -20.07
N THR A 158 21.23 -15.92 -18.77
CA THR A 158 22.32 -16.25 -17.83
C THR A 158 22.24 -17.68 -17.28
N GLY A 159 21.10 -18.35 -17.39
CA GLY A 159 20.88 -19.68 -16.82
C GLY A 159 20.64 -19.70 -15.29
N TYR A 160 20.60 -18.55 -14.61
CA TYR A 160 20.35 -18.47 -13.17
C TYR A 160 19.47 -17.27 -12.79
N ASN A 161 18.94 -17.29 -11.55
CA ASN A 161 18.03 -16.25 -11.06
C ASN A 161 18.77 -14.94 -10.77
N LEU A 162 18.38 -13.87 -11.46
CA LEU A 162 18.95 -12.53 -11.32
C LEU A 162 18.25 -11.66 -10.27
N ILE A 163 17.53 -12.26 -9.30
CA ILE A 163 16.78 -11.53 -8.27
C ILE A 163 17.59 -10.45 -7.55
N ALA A 164 18.86 -10.73 -7.21
CA ALA A 164 19.73 -9.78 -6.51
C ALA A 164 19.99 -8.50 -7.30
N TYR A 165 19.73 -8.50 -8.62
CA TYR A 165 19.84 -7.33 -9.49
C TYR A 165 18.47 -6.78 -9.88
N ILE A 166 17.53 -7.66 -10.28
CA ILE A 166 16.20 -7.26 -10.75
C ILE A 166 15.37 -6.67 -9.61
N GLY A 167 15.40 -7.25 -8.41
CA GLY A 167 14.64 -6.79 -7.25
C GLY A 167 14.99 -5.34 -6.87
N PRO A 168 16.27 -5.02 -6.59
CA PRO A 168 16.70 -3.64 -6.33
C PRO A 168 16.42 -2.68 -7.49
N LEU A 169 16.57 -3.13 -8.74
CA LEU A 169 16.26 -2.31 -9.91
C LEU A 169 14.77 -1.92 -9.96
N LEU A 170 13.86 -2.87 -9.73
CA LEU A 170 12.43 -2.60 -9.67
C LEU A 170 12.08 -1.65 -8.52
N GLY A 171 12.72 -1.81 -7.35
CA GLY A 171 12.61 -0.88 -6.23
C GLY A 171 13.06 0.54 -6.59
N LEU A 172 14.17 0.68 -7.31
CA LEU A 172 14.66 1.98 -7.79
C LEU A 172 13.69 2.59 -8.82
N CYS A 173 13.20 1.80 -9.78
CA CYS A 173 12.18 2.25 -10.74
C CYS A 173 10.94 2.77 -10.02
N PHE A 174 10.47 2.05 -9.00
CA PHE A 174 9.34 2.45 -8.18
C PHE A 174 9.56 3.81 -7.50
N ILE A 175 10.73 4.04 -6.89
CA ILE A 175 11.08 5.31 -6.26
C ILE A 175 11.08 6.45 -7.29
N ILE A 176 11.73 6.25 -8.44
CA ILE A 176 11.81 7.25 -9.51
C ILE A 176 10.40 7.62 -10.01
N ILE A 177 9.56 6.62 -10.28
CA ILE A 177 8.18 6.84 -10.74
C ILE A 177 7.38 7.60 -9.67
N THR A 178 7.50 7.23 -8.40
CA THR A 178 6.78 7.87 -7.29
C THR A 178 7.18 9.33 -7.11
N LEU A 179 8.48 9.64 -7.17
CA LEU A 179 8.98 11.01 -7.11
C LEU A 179 8.55 11.81 -8.34
N TRP A 180 8.59 11.20 -9.53
CA TRP A 180 8.11 11.83 -10.75
C TRP A 180 6.61 12.19 -10.63
N ILE A 181 5.75 11.26 -10.21
CA ILE A 181 4.31 11.54 -9.99
C ILE A 181 4.11 12.66 -8.96
N THR A 182 4.92 12.68 -7.89
CA THR A 182 4.87 13.72 -6.85
C THR A 182 5.14 15.11 -7.42
N ILE A 183 6.23 15.26 -8.19
CA ILE A 183 6.67 16.54 -8.77
C ILE A 183 5.70 17.03 -9.85
N GLN A 184 5.06 16.12 -10.59
CA GLN A 184 4.11 16.48 -11.63
C GLN A 184 2.82 17.11 -11.09
N GLU A 185 2.49 16.91 -9.80
CA GLU A 185 1.30 17.45 -9.13
C GLU A 185 -0.04 17.20 -9.85
N LYS A 186 -0.08 16.22 -10.76
CA LYS A 186 -1.29 15.84 -11.50
C LYS A 186 -2.34 15.23 -10.58
N VAL A 187 -1.91 14.44 -9.60
CA VAL A 187 -2.79 13.86 -8.59
C VAL A 187 -2.94 14.81 -7.41
N LYS A 188 -4.10 15.44 -7.27
CA LYS A 188 -4.34 16.45 -6.22
C LYS A 188 -4.86 15.91 -4.88
N ASN A 189 -5.26 14.64 -4.84
CA ASN A 189 -5.80 14.02 -3.65
C ASN A 189 -4.77 13.03 -3.05
N PRO A 190 -4.38 13.17 -1.76
CA PRO A 190 -3.43 12.27 -1.11
C PRO A 190 -3.85 10.79 -1.13
N ILE A 191 -5.16 10.51 -1.05
CA ILE A 191 -5.69 9.16 -1.09
C ILE A 191 -5.53 8.56 -2.49
N ALA A 192 -5.81 9.34 -3.53
CA ALA A 192 -5.63 8.91 -4.92
C ALA A 192 -4.14 8.70 -5.25
N PHE A 193 -3.26 9.57 -4.72
CA PHE A 193 -1.81 9.41 -4.84
C PHE A 193 -1.35 8.11 -4.20
N LEU A 194 -1.72 7.87 -2.93
CA LEU A 194 -1.35 6.65 -2.22
C LEU A 194 -1.89 5.42 -2.94
N TYR A 195 -3.15 5.43 -3.40
CA TYR A 195 -3.73 4.33 -4.17
C TYR A 195 -2.90 4.00 -5.42
N LEU A 196 -2.57 5.02 -6.22
CA LEU A 196 -1.82 4.84 -7.46
C LEU A 196 -0.41 4.29 -7.19
N VAL A 197 0.30 4.90 -6.25
CA VAL A 197 1.66 4.49 -5.88
C VAL A 197 1.64 3.08 -5.28
N MET A 198 0.62 2.71 -4.50
CA MET A 198 0.46 1.35 -3.99
C MET A 198 0.26 0.32 -5.10
N LEU A 199 -0.56 0.61 -6.11
CA LEU A 199 -0.72 -0.30 -7.25
C LEU A 199 0.59 -0.46 -8.03
N ILE A 200 1.32 0.64 -8.27
CA ILE A 200 2.62 0.60 -8.94
C ILE A 200 3.63 -0.19 -8.11
N TYR A 201 3.68 0.04 -6.79
CA TYR A 201 4.53 -0.70 -5.86
C TYR A 201 4.28 -2.20 -5.97
N LEU A 202 3.02 -2.63 -5.88
CA LEU A 202 2.67 -4.04 -5.94
C LEU A 202 3.03 -4.66 -7.30
N LEU A 203 2.71 -4.00 -8.41
CA LEU A 203 3.05 -4.51 -9.74
C LEU A 203 4.57 -4.68 -9.96
N LEU A 204 5.39 -3.82 -9.34
CA LEU A 204 6.85 -3.86 -9.40
C LEU A 204 7.49 -4.67 -8.26
N SER A 205 6.73 -5.18 -7.30
CA SER A 205 7.26 -5.98 -6.19
C SER A 205 7.64 -7.39 -6.64
N THR A 206 8.68 -7.96 -6.03
CA THR A 206 9.04 -9.38 -6.18
C THR A 206 8.17 -10.29 -5.30
N THR A 207 7.49 -9.72 -4.30
CA THR A 207 6.72 -10.45 -3.29
C THR A 207 5.39 -9.73 -3.02
N ILE A 208 4.27 -10.42 -3.21
CA ILE A 208 2.92 -9.88 -3.00
C ILE A 208 2.08 -10.87 -2.22
N HIS A 209 2.06 -10.70 -0.90
CA HIS A 209 1.14 -11.44 -0.05
C HIS A 209 -0.26 -10.81 -0.06
N PRO A 210 -1.33 -11.60 0.19
CA PRO A 210 -2.71 -11.10 0.19
C PRO A 210 -2.91 -9.82 1.00
N TRP A 211 -2.39 -9.76 2.23
CA TRP A 211 -2.56 -8.60 3.10
C TRP A 211 -1.93 -7.29 2.57
N TYR A 212 -1.00 -7.33 1.61
CA TYR A 212 -0.45 -6.10 1.01
C TYR A 212 -1.48 -5.31 0.20
N LEU A 213 -2.58 -5.94 -0.23
CA LEU A 213 -3.70 -5.25 -0.90
C LEU A 213 -4.58 -4.46 0.06
N SER A 214 -4.37 -4.56 1.37
CA SER A 214 -5.17 -3.85 2.38
C SER A 214 -5.15 -2.32 2.22
N ILE A 215 -3.99 -1.71 1.92
CA ILE A 215 -3.91 -0.25 1.67
C ILE A 215 -4.67 0.16 0.40
N PRO A 216 -4.38 -0.40 -0.79
CA PRO A 216 -5.11 0.02 -1.99
C PRO A 216 -6.60 -0.31 -1.89
N LEU A 217 -6.99 -1.38 -1.20
CA LEU A 217 -8.39 -1.67 -0.88
C LEU A 217 -8.99 -0.60 0.05
N PHE A 218 -8.30 -0.20 1.11
CA PHE A 218 -8.71 0.90 1.98
C PHE A 218 -8.88 2.19 1.19
N CYS A 219 -7.91 2.58 0.37
CA CYS A 219 -8.00 3.78 -0.46
C CYS A 219 -9.17 3.70 -1.46
N SER A 220 -9.51 2.52 -1.96
CA SER A 220 -10.59 2.31 -2.94
C SER A 220 -11.97 2.75 -2.46
N ILE A 221 -12.21 2.84 -1.13
CA ILE A 221 -13.51 3.30 -0.60
C ILE A 221 -13.75 4.79 -0.86
N PHE A 222 -12.68 5.57 -1.08
CA PHE A 222 -12.72 7.01 -1.27
C PHE A 222 -12.56 7.43 -2.74
N ILE A 223 -12.33 6.48 -3.64
CA ILE A 223 -12.14 6.72 -5.06
C ILE A 223 -13.06 5.81 -5.89
N ARG A 224 -13.09 6.01 -7.21
CA ARG A 224 -13.98 5.23 -8.10
C ARG A 224 -13.38 3.92 -8.59
N SER A 225 -12.06 3.77 -8.55
CA SER A 225 -11.36 2.60 -9.08
C SER A 225 -11.64 1.35 -8.24
N ARG A 226 -11.99 0.25 -8.92
CA ARG A 226 -12.30 -1.06 -8.34
C ARG A 226 -11.18 -2.08 -8.54
N VAL A 227 -10.05 -1.67 -9.14
CA VAL A 227 -8.91 -2.58 -9.41
C VAL A 227 -8.50 -3.33 -8.15
N ALA A 228 -8.28 -2.62 -7.04
CA ALA A 228 -7.91 -3.23 -5.76
C ALA A 228 -8.99 -4.16 -5.17
N VAL A 229 -10.28 -3.88 -5.43
CA VAL A 229 -11.38 -4.75 -4.98
C VAL A 229 -11.34 -6.06 -5.74
N ILE A 230 -11.23 -6.03 -7.07
CA ILE A 230 -11.10 -7.25 -7.88
C ILE A 230 -9.83 -8.01 -7.53
N TRP A 231 -8.71 -7.31 -7.35
CA TRP A 231 -7.46 -7.95 -6.97
C TRP A 231 -7.57 -8.63 -5.61
N SER A 232 -8.27 -8.01 -4.63
CA SER A 232 -8.52 -8.65 -3.32
C SER A 232 -9.34 -9.94 -3.40
N CYS A 233 -10.11 -10.14 -4.48
CA CYS A 233 -10.81 -11.40 -4.76
C CYS A 233 -9.89 -12.41 -5.45
N LEU A 234 -9.08 -11.97 -6.42
CA LEU A 234 -8.21 -12.85 -7.19
C LEU A 234 -7.03 -13.38 -6.37
N ILE A 235 -6.48 -12.57 -5.47
CA ILE A 235 -5.25 -12.88 -4.71
C ILE A 235 -5.37 -14.14 -3.84
N TRP A 236 -6.59 -14.58 -3.52
CA TRP A 236 -6.85 -15.83 -2.81
C TRP A 236 -6.38 -17.07 -3.58
N LEU A 237 -6.26 -16.98 -4.90
CA LEU A 237 -5.75 -18.06 -5.74
C LEU A 237 -4.32 -18.46 -5.37
N THR A 238 -3.53 -17.54 -4.80
CA THR A 238 -2.16 -17.81 -4.33
C THR A 238 -2.08 -18.90 -3.26
N TYR A 239 -3.16 -19.15 -2.52
CA TYR A 239 -3.18 -20.20 -1.50
C TYR A 239 -3.09 -21.62 -2.07
N ILE A 240 -3.31 -21.80 -3.38
CA ILE A 240 -3.10 -23.09 -4.04
C ILE A 240 -1.65 -23.59 -3.90
N ASN A 241 -0.69 -22.68 -3.72
CA ASN A 241 0.73 -22.98 -3.59
C ASN A 241 1.06 -23.75 -2.29
N TYR A 242 0.10 -23.83 -1.36
CA TYR A 242 0.21 -24.54 -0.09
C TYR A 242 -0.60 -25.85 -0.04
N ASN A 243 -1.12 -26.34 -1.18
CA ASN A 243 -1.98 -27.53 -1.20
C ASN A 243 -1.20 -28.86 -0.98
N GLY A 244 0.10 -28.89 -1.30
CA GLY A 244 0.95 -30.06 -1.10
C GLY A 244 1.81 -29.99 0.17
N ASP A 245 2.46 -31.10 0.51
CA ASP A 245 3.39 -31.17 1.66
C ASP A 245 4.61 -30.25 1.49
N VAL A 246 4.99 -29.98 0.24
CA VAL A 246 6.09 -29.08 -0.11
C VAL A 246 5.50 -27.87 -0.83
N TYR A 247 5.90 -26.68 -0.37
CA TYR A 247 5.56 -25.44 -1.05
C TYR A 247 6.01 -25.47 -2.51
N PHE A 248 5.06 -25.24 -3.43
CA PHE A 248 5.34 -25.15 -4.85
C PHE A 248 4.49 -24.04 -5.45
N GLU A 249 5.16 -23.07 -6.08
CA GLU A 249 4.47 -21.94 -6.70
C GLU A 249 3.93 -22.29 -8.08
N ASN A 250 2.61 -22.31 -8.23
CA ASN A 250 1.95 -22.60 -9.49
C ASN A 250 1.88 -21.34 -10.38
N LEU A 251 2.90 -21.16 -11.23
CA LEU A 251 2.98 -20.01 -12.14
C LEU A 251 1.84 -19.91 -13.17
N TRP A 252 1.13 -21.00 -13.45
CA TRP A 252 -0.07 -20.93 -14.31
C TRP A 252 -1.21 -20.18 -13.63
N ILE A 253 -1.39 -20.41 -12.33
CA ILE A 253 -2.41 -19.72 -11.54
C ILE A 253 -2.03 -18.26 -11.33
N VAL A 254 -0.76 -17.98 -11.07
CA VAL A 254 -0.23 -16.60 -11.04
C VAL A 254 -0.49 -15.91 -12.39
N GLY A 255 -0.14 -16.56 -13.50
CA GLY A 255 -0.39 -16.02 -14.84
C GLY A 255 -1.87 -15.72 -15.10
N LEU A 256 -2.76 -16.62 -14.69
CA LEU A 256 -4.21 -16.43 -14.79
C LEU A 256 -4.67 -15.22 -13.96
N GLU A 257 -4.25 -15.12 -12.70
CA GLU A 257 -4.55 -13.97 -11.83
C GLU A 257 -4.16 -12.65 -12.51
N TYR A 258 -2.92 -12.55 -13.01
CA TYR A 258 -2.42 -11.33 -13.64
C TYR A 258 -3.09 -11.02 -14.97
N ILE A 259 -3.45 -12.02 -15.78
CA ILE A 259 -4.22 -11.79 -17.02
C ILE A 259 -5.56 -11.14 -16.69
N PHE A 260 -6.32 -11.70 -15.74
CA PHE A 260 -7.59 -11.11 -15.31
C PHE A 260 -7.42 -9.71 -14.74
N LEU A 261 -6.40 -9.51 -13.89
CA LEU A 261 -6.09 -8.22 -13.31
C LEU A 261 -5.77 -7.18 -14.38
N ILE A 262 -4.90 -7.50 -15.34
CA ILE A 262 -4.48 -6.59 -16.41
C ILE A 262 -5.67 -6.24 -17.32
N VAL A 263 -6.46 -7.22 -17.73
CA VAL A 263 -7.69 -6.98 -18.50
C VAL A 263 -8.62 -6.04 -17.76
N PHE A 264 -8.78 -6.23 -16.44
CA PHE A 264 -9.63 -5.36 -15.63
C PHE A 264 -9.04 -3.95 -15.45
N ILE A 265 -7.72 -3.81 -15.32
CA ILE A 265 -7.03 -2.52 -15.29
C ILE A 265 -7.29 -1.76 -16.60
N PHE A 266 -7.18 -2.42 -17.76
CA PHE A 266 -7.49 -1.81 -19.06
C PHE A 266 -8.96 -1.41 -19.19
N TYR A 267 -9.87 -2.26 -18.71
CA TYR A 267 -11.30 -1.97 -18.68
C TYR A 267 -11.64 -0.73 -17.81
N GLU A 268 -11.04 -0.62 -16.63
CA GLU A 268 -11.23 0.54 -15.74
C GLU A 268 -10.26 1.70 -16.02
N MET A 269 -9.43 1.62 -17.06
CA MET A 269 -8.33 2.57 -17.30
C MET A 269 -8.82 4.02 -17.35
N LYS A 270 -9.98 4.30 -17.97
CA LYS A 270 -10.57 5.66 -17.97
C LYS A 270 -10.84 6.17 -16.55
N ARG A 271 -11.34 5.31 -15.65
CA ARG A 271 -11.65 5.66 -14.25
C ARG A 271 -10.36 5.81 -13.43
N THR A 272 -9.38 4.95 -13.67
CA THR A 272 -8.07 5.01 -13.02
C THR A 272 -7.29 6.25 -13.45
N LEU A 273 -7.29 6.57 -14.74
CA LEU A 273 -6.62 7.76 -15.28
C LEU A 273 -7.29 9.06 -14.85
N ALA A 274 -8.60 9.05 -14.57
CA ALA A 274 -9.26 10.24 -14.03
C ALA A 274 -8.72 10.67 -12.66
N LEU A 275 -8.05 9.78 -11.91
CA LEU A 275 -7.28 10.13 -10.71
C LEU A 275 -6.13 11.11 -11.00
N LEU A 276 -5.52 11.00 -12.19
CA LEU A 276 -4.44 11.89 -12.66
C LEU A 276 -4.96 13.26 -13.12
N VAL A 277 -6.26 13.39 -13.40
CA VAL A 277 -6.87 14.65 -13.85
C VAL A 277 -7.45 15.44 -12.66
N GLY A 278 -7.45 14.85 -11.46
CA GLY A 278 -7.98 15.48 -10.25
C GLY A 278 -9.51 15.56 -10.22
N GLU A 279 -10.19 14.81 -11.09
CA GLU A 279 -11.66 14.75 -11.11
C GLU A 279 -12.18 13.94 -9.91
N ILE A 280 -12.50 14.65 -8.81
CA ILE A 280 -13.31 14.10 -7.72
C ILE A 280 -14.76 14.18 -8.18
N PHE A 281 -15.18 13.19 -8.96
CA PHE A 281 -16.51 13.21 -9.54
C PHE A 281 -17.64 13.06 -8.51
N GLU A 282 -18.77 13.68 -8.83
CA GLU A 282 -20.07 13.58 -8.14
C GLU A 282 -20.53 12.13 -7.86
N PRO A 283 -21.45 11.92 -6.88
CA PRO A 283 -21.95 10.59 -6.54
C PRO A 283 -22.54 9.84 -7.75
N ARG A 284 -22.55 8.51 -7.67
CA ARG A 284 -23.14 7.64 -8.69
C ARG A 284 -24.58 8.09 -8.97
N PRO A 285 -25.01 8.26 -10.24
CA PRO A 285 -26.43 8.31 -10.51
C PRO A 285 -27.06 7.03 -9.96
N LYS A 286 -28.20 7.19 -9.29
CA LYS A 286 -28.98 6.11 -8.68
C LYS A 286 -29.36 5.05 -9.69
#